data_AF-A0A944C0U2-F1
#
_entry.id   AF-A0A944C0U2-F1
#
_cell.length_a   1.000
_cell.length_b   1.000
_cell.length_c   1.000
_cell.angle_alpha   90.00
_cell.angle_beta   90.00
_cell.angle_gamma   90.00
#
_symmetry.space_group_name_H-M   'P 1'
#
loop_
_entity.id
_entity.type
_entity.pdbx_description
1 polymer ?
#
loop_
_entity_poly.entity_id
_entity_poly.type
_entity_poly.pdbx_seq_one_letter_code
_entity_poly.pdbx_strand_id
1 'polypeptide(L)'
;MKNRILSAVLVGAILLVTACSDSNTQDSKTSSLPEASTAESVVDSSQPEEELSSVTFSHQSGVYAEEFSLTVSANDGEEILYTLDGSDPSTSDTAKVYYDPVAIGDRSKDKNVVSAVDPLLISANFNDANSKRDDFICTVEAPDDSDVDKCTVIRAVTKKADGSFGEESSATYFIGTAKEHIKGLAESCEASGTSLAVISLAVNYDDFFGNENGIYVKGDIFDKALEQYIAENKRVRDGETARS
;
A
#
# COMPACT_ATOMS: atom_id res chain seq x y z
N MET A 1 25.61 37.19 -6.03
CA MET A 1 24.65 36.49 -6.93
C MET A 1 23.63 35.79 -6.01
N LYS A 2 22.47 36.42 -5.76
CA LYS A 2 21.15 36.04 -6.31
C LYS A 2 20.79 34.55 -6.13
N ASN A 3 19.80 34.35 -5.25
CA ASN A 3 19.11 33.15 -4.73
C ASN A 3 18.79 32.02 -5.74
N ARG A 4 18.59 30.79 -5.21
CA ARG A 4 17.24 30.17 -5.10
C ARG A 4 17.21 28.89 -4.24
N ILE A 5 16.16 28.81 -3.43
CA ILE A 5 15.69 27.71 -2.57
C ILE A 5 14.88 26.72 -3.42
N LEU A 6 14.89 25.42 -3.08
CA LEU A 6 13.77 24.48 -3.27
C LEU A 6 13.91 23.39 -2.18
N SER A 7 13.17 23.48 -1.08
CA SER A 7 11.92 22.75 -0.79
C SER A 7 12.16 21.26 -0.58
N ALA A 8 12.36 20.89 0.69
CA ALA A 8 12.25 19.51 1.16
C ALA A 8 10.75 19.22 1.32
N VAL A 9 10.20 18.40 0.43
CA VAL A 9 8.90 17.78 0.64
C VAL A 9 9.11 16.65 1.63
N LEU A 10 8.59 16.86 2.84
CA LEU A 10 8.48 15.87 3.88
C LEU A 10 7.42 14.85 3.45
N VAL A 11 7.84 13.72 2.89
CA VAL A 11 6.96 12.56 2.75
C VAL A 11 6.95 11.88 4.12
N GLY A 12 5.84 12.03 4.85
CA GLY A 12 5.59 11.31 6.07
C GLY A 12 5.42 9.82 5.78
N ALA A 13 6.50 9.07 5.87
CA ALA A 13 6.43 7.61 5.98
C ALA A 13 6.16 7.28 7.45
N ILE A 14 4.93 6.86 7.77
CA ILE A 14 4.62 6.28 9.08
C ILE A 14 5.21 4.87 9.10
N LEU A 15 6.38 4.75 9.73
CA LEU A 15 7.09 3.49 9.91
C LEU A 15 6.61 2.81 11.19
N LEU A 16 5.57 1.98 11.12
CA LEU A 16 5.17 1.12 12.23
C LEU A 16 6.03 -0.14 12.23
N VAL A 17 7.10 -0.13 13.03
CA VAL A 17 7.96 -1.30 13.25
C VAL A 17 7.39 -2.10 14.41
N THR A 18 6.53 -3.08 14.14
CA THR A 18 6.08 -4.01 15.18
C THR A 18 7.14 -5.09 15.37
N ALA A 19 7.90 -4.99 16.46
CA ALA A 19 8.81 -6.04 16.89
C ALA A 19 8.02 -7.21 17.50
N CYS A 20 8.25 -8.43 17.02
CA CYS A 20 7.84 -9.64 17.73
C CYS A 20 8.66 -9.72 19.02
N SER A 21 8.00 -9.66 20.18
CA SER A 21 8.66 -9.67 21.48
C SER A 21 8.68 -11.09 22.06
N ASP A 22 9.87 -11.65 22.25
CA ASP A 22 10.10 -12.80 23.14
C ASP A 22 10.63 -12.29 24.50
N SER A 23 10.03 -12.82 25.56
CA SER A 23 10.19 -12.33 26.93
C SER A 23 11.53 -12.66 27.60
N ASN A 24 11.90 -11.78 28.55
CA ASN A 24 12.72 -11.98 29.75
C ASN A 24 14.24 -11.69 29.65
N THR A 25 14.68 -10.56 30.23
CA THR A 25 15.65 -10.45 31.35
C THR A 25 15.98 -8.97 31.60
N GLN A 26 15.88 -8.55 32.87
CA GLN A 26 16.33 -7.26 33.39
C GLN A 26 17.84 -7.12 33.26
N ASP A 27 18.34 -5.99 32.78
CA ASP A 27 19.42 -5.31 33.49
C ASP A 27 19.60 -3.83 33.12
N SER A 28 19.87 -3.05 34.17
CA SER A 28 20.09 -1.62 34.17
C SER A 28 21.50 -1.24 33.71
N LYS A 29 21.64 -0.20 32.87
CA LYS A 29 22.70 0.82 33.03
C LYS A 29 22.58 2.02 32.10
N THR A 30 22.56 3.17 32.75
CA THR A 30 22.71 4.53 32.26
C THR A 30 24.07 4.78 31.60
N SER A 31 24.11 5.50 30.47
CA SER A 31 25.28 6.31 30.10
C SER A 31 24.85 7.56 29.34
N SER A 32 25.15 8.70 29.94
CA SER A 32 24.89 10.08 29.50
C SER A 32 25.99 10.64 28.59
N LEU A 33 25.66 11.73 27.88
CA LEU A 33 26.44 12.96 27.57
C LEU A 33 26.16 13.46 26.12
N PRO A 34 26.25 14.77 25.82
CA PRO A 34 25.78 15.95 26.55
C PRO A 34 24.88 16.88 25.70
N GLU A 35 24.13 17.75 26.39
CA GLU A 35 23.35 18.87 25.82
C GLU A 35 24.24 19.97 25.26
N ALA A 36 23.88 20.50 24.09
CA ALA A 36 24.32 21.81 23.60
C ALA A 36 23.12 22.75 23.56
N SER A 37 23.06 23.63 24.55
CA SER A 37 22.12 24.74 24.68
C SER A 37 22.26 25.72 23.52
N THR A 38 21.17 25.98 22.80
CA THR A 38 20.94 27.28 22.17
C THR A 38 19.48 27.63 22.35
N ALA A 39 19.23 28.64 23.19
CA ALA A 39 17.90 29.15 23.48
C ALA A 39 17.38 29.95 22.27
N GLU A 40 16.30 29.48 21.67
CA GLU A 40 15.42 30.31 20.85
C GLU A 40 13.99 30.20 21.42
N SER A 41 13.49 31.34 21.90
CA SER A 41 12.15 31.47 22.47
C SER A 41 11.14 31.73 21.35
N VAL A 42 10.21 30.83 21.09
CA VAL A 42 8.99 31.16 20.32
C VAL A 42 7.81 30.29 20.78
N VAL A 43 6.93 30.92 21.56
CA VAL A 43 5.46 30.73 21.66
C VAL A 43 4.95 29.34 22.05
N ASP A 44 4.76 29.16 23.37
CA ASP A 44 3.77 28.24 23.94
C ASP A 44 2.38 28.58 23.39
N SER A 45 1.92 27.74 22.47
CA SER A 45 0.56 27.71 21.95
C SER A 45 -0.02 26.36 22.32
N SER A 46 -0.41 26.23 23.59
CA SER A 46 -1.28 25.16 24.07
C SER A 46 -2.69 25.31 23.50
N GLN A 47 -2.84 25.12 22.18
CA GLN A 47 -4.11 24.61 21.67
C GLN A 47 -4.23 23.15 22.12
N PRO A 48 -5.38 22.71 22.63
CA PRO A 48 -5.63 21.29 22.74
C PRO A 48 -5.54 20.73 21.31
N GLU A 49 -4.54 19.89 21.04
CA GLU A 49 -4.61 18.96 19.91
C GLU A 49 -5.87 18.14 20.15
N GLU A 50 -6.91 18.42 19.36
CA GLU A 50 -8.13 17.66 19.41
C GLU A 50 -7.79 16.26 18.92
N GLU A 51 -7.63 15.31 19.85
CA GLU A 51 -7.34 13.93 19.46
C GLU A 51 -8.46 13.44 18.54
N LEU A 52 -8.08 13.13 17.31
CA LEU A 52 -9.00 12.59 16.33
C LEU A 52 -9.46 11.22 16.83
N SER A 53 -10.78 11.02 16.83
CA SER A 53 -11.38 9.71 17.11
C SER A 53 -10.87 8.68 16.11
N SER A 54 -10.58 7.46 16.54
CA SER A 54 -10.14 6.37 15.67
C SER A 54 -10.86 5.08 16.04
N VAL A 55 -10.72 4.07 15.18
CA VAL A 55 -11.26 2.74 15.46
C VAL A 55 -10.21 1.87 16.16
N THR A 56 -10.67 0.86 16.87
CA THR A 56 -9.84 -0.21 17.42
C THR A 56 -10.24 -1.55 16.81
N PHE A 57 -9.26 -2.27 16.28
CA PHE A 57 -9.42 -3.63 15.78
C PHE A 57 -9.20 -4.63 16.92
N SER A 58 -10.03 -5.69 17.01
CA SER A 58 -9.87 -6.77 17.99
C SER A 58 -8.57 -7.57 17.83
N HIS A 59 -7.96 -7.53 16.65
CA HIS A 59 -6.71 -8.20 16.35
C HIS A 59 -5.76 -7.20 15.69
N GLN A 60 -4.49 -7.22 16.11
CA GLN A 60 -3.43 -6.45 15.48
C GLN A 60 -3.14 -7.00 14.07
N SER A 61 -2.58 -6.18 13.18
CA SER A 61 -2.08 -6.68 11.89
C SER A 61 -1.10 -7.82 12.09
N GLY A 62 -1.14 -8.83 11.22
CA GLY A 62 -0.22 -9.95 11.32
C GLY A 62 -0.61 -11.18 10.52
N VAL A 63 0.08 -12.27 10.83
CA VAL A 63 -0.14 -13.59 10.25
C VAL A 63 -0.79 -14.49 11.30
N TYR A 64 -1.87 -15.15 10.93
CA TYR A 64 -2.71 -15.95 11.82
C TYR A 64 -2.88 -17.35 11.25
N ALA A 65 -2.67 -18.38 12.07
CA ALA A 65 -2.75 -19.76 11.61
C ALA A 65 -4.17 -20.17 11.18
N GLU A 66 -5.19 -19.55 11.76
CA GLU A 66 -6.61 -19.90 11.55
C GLU A 66 -7.44 -18.66 11.21
N GLU A 67 -8.51 -18.88 10.45
CA GLU A 67 -9.51 -17.86 10.13
C GLU A 67 -10.23 -17.36 11.39
N PHE A 68 -10.68 -16.10 11.39
CA PHE A 68 -11.36 -15.52 12.54
C PHE A 68 -12.34 -14.42 12.15
N SER A 69 -13.18 -14.00 13.11
CA SER A 69 -14.08 -12.86 12.97
C SER A 69 -13.48 -11.63 13.64
N LEU A 70 -13.12 -10.63 12.84
CA LEU A 70 -12.58 -9.36 13.29
C LEU A 70 -13.71 -8.43 13.72
N THR A 71 -13.72 -8.05 15.00
CA THR A 71 -14.56 -6.95 15.47
C THR A 71 -13.83 -5.62 15.40
N VAL A 72 -14.57 -4.56 15.07
CA VAL A 72 -14.12 -3.16 15.04
C VAL A 72 -14.96 -2.36 16.04
N SER A 73 -14.33 -1.52 16.86
CA SER A 73 -15.00 -0.68 17.86
C SER A 73 -14.54 0.77 17.77
N ALA A 74 -15.39 1.70 18.18
CA ALA A 74 -15.14 3.14 18.25
C ALA A 74 -15.77 3.71 19.53
N ASN A 75 -15.65 5.03 19.74
CA ASN A 75 -16.32 5.69 20.85
C ASN A 75 -17.84 5.65 20.70
N ASP A 76 -18.55 5.73 21.84
CA ASP A 76 -20.01 5.71 21.86
C ASP A 76 -20.61 6.81 20.98
N GLY A 77 -21.54 6.43 20.09
CA GLY A 77 -22.27 7.36 19.22
C GLY A 77 -21.58 7.69 17.90
N GLU A 78 -20.40 7.12 17.62
CA GLU A 78 -19.72 7.23 16.33
C GLU A 78 -20.10 6.08 15.40
N GLU A 79 -20.36 6.38 14.12
CA GLU A 79 -20.54 5.37 13.08
C GLU A 79 -19.17 4.92 12.57
N ILE A 80 -19.01 3.64 12.22
CA ILE A 80 -17.77 3.11 11.66
C ILE A 80 -17.99 2.83 10.17
N LEU A 81 -17.16 3.42 9.32
CA LEU A 81 -17.05 3.06 7.91
C LEU A 81 -15.78 2.28 7.65
N TYR A 82 -15.83 1.29 6.78
CA TYR A 82 -14.65 0.51 6.41
C TYR A 82 -14.67 0.04 4.94
N THR A 83 -13.49 -0.24 4.41
CA THR A 83 -13.27 -0.83 3.09
C THR A 83 -12.40 -2.07 3.23
N LEU A 84 -12.55 -3.02 2.30
CA LEU A 84 -11.76 -4.26 2.22
C LEU A 84 -10.95 -4.37 0.92
N ASP A 85 -11.13 -3.42 0.01
CA ASP A 85 -10.40 -3.30 -1.25
C ASP A 85 -9.19 -2.36 -1.14
N GLY A 86 -8.95 -1.80 0.05
CA GLY A 86 -7.86 -0.85 0.31
C GLY A 86 -8.16 0.59 -0.12
N SER A 87 -9.35 0.91 -0.63
CA SER A 87 -9.76 2.29 -0.92
C SER A 87 -10.01 3.11 0.37
N ASP A 88 -10.01 4.44 0.27
CA ASP A 88 -10.22 5.32 1.43
C ASP A 88 -11.70 5.27 1.89
N PRO A 89 -12.00 4.81 3.12
CA PRO A 89 -13.37 4.66 3.60
C PRO A 89 -14.11 5.99 3.83
N SER A 90 -13.42 7.13 3.85
CA SER A 90 -14.03 8.45 4.02
C SER A 90 -14.58 9.03 2.71
N THR A 91 -14.08 8.56 1.56
CA THR A 91 -14.39 9.11 0.24
C THR A 91 -14.87 8.08 -0.78
N SER A 92 -14.57 6.80 -0.59
CA SER A 92 -14.88 5.73 -1.54
C SER A 92 -16.34 5.29 -1.47
N ASP A 93 -16.95 5.06 -2.65
CA ASP A 93 -18.27 4.44 -2.78
C ASP A 93 -18.30 2.96 -2.36
N THR A 94 -17.13 2.33 -2.19
CA THR A 94 -17.04 0.94 -1.71
C THR A 94 -17.04 0.84 -0.17
N ALA A 95 -17.04 1.98 0.52
CA ALA A 95 -17.13 2.06 1.96
C ALA A 95 -18.45 1.44 2.47
N LYS A 96 -18.32 0.61 3.51
CA LYS A 96 -19.42 -0.09 4.16
C LYS A 96 -19.57 0.42 5.58
N VAL A 97 -20.81 0.57 6.03
CA VAL A 97 -21.09 0.78 7.45
C VAL A 97 -20.88 -0.53 8.20
N TYR A 98 -20.16 -0.49 9.32
CA TYR A 98 -19.89 -1.66 10.15
C TYR A 98 -21.06 -1.94 11.10
N TYR A 99 -21.65 -3.12 10.97
CA TYR A 99 -22.72 -3.63 11.85
C TYR A 99 -22.40 -5.01 12.44
N ASP A 100 -21.61 -5.80 11.73
CA ASP A 100 -21.28 -7.18 12.08
C ASP A 100 -19.77 -7.44 11.93
N PRO A 101 -19.21 -8.40 12.67
CA PRO A 101 -17.80 -8.78 12.56
C PRO A 101 -17.41 -9.14 11.11
N VAL A 102 -16.21 -8.73 10.71
CA VAL A 102 -15.65 -9.02 9.38
C VAL A 102 -14.95 -10.37 9.41
N ALA A 103 -15.34 -11.28 8.51
CA ALA A 103 -14.65 -12.56 8.37
C ALA A 103 -13.26 -12.36 7.73
N ILE A 104 -12.22 -12.81 8.43
CA ILE A 104 -10.84 -12.84 7.95
C ILE A 104 -10.50 -14.30 7.65
N GLY A 105 -10.34 -14.61 6.36
CA GLY A 105 -10.15 -15.97 5.87
C GLY A 105 -9.12 -16.09 4.75
N ASP A 106 -8.92 -17.32 4.27
CA ASP A 106 -8.06 -17.58 3.11
C ASP A 106 -8.63 -16.93 1.85
N ARG A 107 -7.81 -16.07 1.22
CA ARG A 107 -8.15 -15.35 -0.01
C ARG A 107 -7.45 -15.91 -1.25
N SER A 108 -6.81 -17.07 -1.16
CA SER A 108 -6.07 -17.69 -2.28
C SER A 108 -6.90 -17.86 -3.56
N LYS A 109 -8.23 -17.94 -3.45
CA LYS A 109 -9.17 -18.09 -4.57
C LYS A 109 -9.68 -16.77 -5.14
N ASP A 110 -9.37 -15.64 -4.51
CA ASP A 110 -9.77 -14.34 -4.99
C ASP A 110 -8.96 -13.97 -6.24
N LYS A 111 -9.56 -13.11 -7.08
CA LYS A 111 -8.91 -12.58 -8.27
C LYS A 111 -7.70 -11.72 -7.92
N ASN A 112 -6.65 -11.88 -8.71
CA ASN A 112 -5.54 -10.92 -8.72
C ASN A 112 -6.05 -9.57 -9.24
N VAL A 113 -5.57 -8.49 -8.61
CA VAL A 113 -5.87 -7.12 -9.04
C VAL A 113 -4.57 -6.45 -9.49
N VAL A 114 -3.68 -6.16 -8.55
CA VAL A 114 -2.40 -5.47 -8.84
C VAL A 114 -1.47 -6.34 -9.70
N SER A 115 -1.29 -7.61 -9.34
CA SER A 115 -0.46 -8.53 -10.14
C SER A 115 -1.12 -8.97 -11.44
N ALA A 116 -2.38 -8.63 -11.68
CA ALA A 116 -3.10 -8.92 -12.92
C ALA A 116 -3.08 -7.76 -13.94
N VAL A 117 -2.41 -6.64 -13.61
CA VAL A 117 -2.19 -5.55 -14.58
C VAL A 117 -1.61 -6.15 -15.86
N ASP A 118 -2.25 -5.83 -17.00
CA ASP A 118 -1.79 -6.31 -18.30
C ASP A 118 -0.29 -5.97 -18.47
N PRO A 119 0.58 -6.99 -18.60
CA PRO A 119 2.01 -6.77 -18.75
C PRO A 119 2.36 -5.85 -19.92
N LEU A 120 1.51 -5.77 -20.94
CA LEU A 120 1.70 -4.83 -22.05
C LEU A 120 1.66 -3.38 -21.59
N LEU A 121 0.87 -3.02 -20.57
CA LEU A 121 0.76 -1.64 -20.08
C LEU A 121 2.04 -1.19 -19.38
N ILE A 122 2.73 -2.10 -18.69
CA ILE A 122 3.90 -1.82 -17.83
C ILE A 122 5.23 -2.18 -18.47
N SER A 123 5.27 -3.18 -19.35
CA SER A 123 6.49 -3.68 -19.98
C SER A 123 6.76 -2.95 -21.28
N ALA A 124 8.01 -2.57 -21.49
CA ALA A 124 8.50 -2.10 -22.78
C ALA A 124 9.45 -3.11 -23.47
N ASN A 125 9.82 -4.19 -22.79
CA ASN A 125 10.97 -5.04 -23.17
C ASN A 125 10.56 -6.45 -23.55
N PHE A 126 9.42 -6.91 -23.04
CA PHE A 126 8.84 -8.21 -23.31
C PHE A 126 7.69 -8.06 -24.30
N ASN A 127 7.92 -7.31 -25.38
CA ASN A 127 6.87 -7.04 -26.36
C ASN A 127 7.36 -7.37 -27.76
N ASP A 128 6.48 -7.97 -28.55
CA ASP A 128 6.67 -8.18 -29.98
C ASP A 128 5.70 -7.32 -30.77
N ALA A 129 6.07 -7.03 -32.01
CA ALA A 129 5.22 -6.35 -32.96
C ALA A 129 4.00 -7.23 -33.32
N ASN A 130 2.82 -6.62 -33.35
CA ASN A 130 1.61 -7.25 -33.84
C ASN A 130 1.18 -6.60 -35.15
N SER A 131 1.74 -7.13 -36.23
CA SER A 131 1.51 -6.68 -37.60
C SER A 131 0.05 -6.81 -38.11
N LYS A 132 -0.84 -7.46 -37.35
CA LYS A 132 -2.27 -7.56 -37.70
C LYS A 132 -3.09 -6.39 -37.20
N ARG A 133 -2.69 -5.78 -36.09
CA ARG A 133 -3.39 -4.65 -35.46
C ARG A 133 -2.56 -3.36 -35.47
N ASP A 134 -1.36 -3.42 -36.04
CA ASP A 134 -0.36 -2.34 -36.00
C ASP A 134 -0.10 -1.87 -34.54
N ASP A 135 -0.07 -2.82 -33.59
CA ASP A 135 0.19 -2.58 -32.16
C ASP A 135 1.27 -3.53 -31.62
N PHE A 136 1.34 -3.68 -30.30
CA PHE A 136 2.26 -4.59 -29.62
C PHE A 136 1.49 -5.69 -28.88
N ILE A 137 2.12 -6.85 -28.73
CA ILE A 137 1.69 -7.91 -27.81
C ILE A 137 2.78 -8.14 -26.76
N CYS A 138 2.38 -8.48 -25.54
CA CYS A 138 3.35 -8.90 -24.53
C CYS A 138 3.71 -10.38 -24.74
N THR A 139 4.97 -10.74 -24.51
CA THR A 139 5.48 -12.11 -24.60
C THR A 139 5.50 -12.81 -23.24
N VAL A 140 5.06 -12.10 -22.20
CA VAL A 140 4.89 -12.60 -20.84
C VAL A 140 3.45 -12.36 -20.41
N GLU A 141 2.94 -13.30 -19.62
CA GLU A 141 1.60 -13.22 -19.03
C GLU A 141 1.68 -12.75 -17.58
N ALA A 142 0.60 -12.17 -17.09
CA ALA A 142 0.44 -11.92 -15.66
C ALA A 142 0.41 -13.25 -14.88
N PRO A 143 0.88 -13.30 -13.62
CA PRO A 143 0.76 -14.48 -12.78
C PRO A 143 -0.69 -14.95 -12.62
N ASP A 144 -0.88 -16.28 -12.53
CA ASP A 144 -2.19 -16.86 -12.25
C ASP A 144 -2.72 -16.43 -10.88
N ASP A 145 -4.04 -16.50 -10.68
CA ASP A 145 -4.68 -16.14 -9.39
C ASP A 145 -4.07 -16.91 -8.21
N SER A 146 -3.74 -18.19 -8.41
CA SER A 146 -3.15 -19.07 -7.40
C SER A 146 -1.67 -18.80 -7.12
N ASP A 147 -0.99 -18.02 -7.97
CA ASP A 147 0.44 -17.72 -7.81
C ASP A 147 0.69 -16.48 -6.94
N VAL A 148 -0.37 -15.78 -6.54
CA VAL A 148 -0.29 -14.56 -5.76
C VAL A 148 -0.89 -14.79 -4.38
N ASP A 149 -0.04 -14.59 -3.38
CA ASP A 149 -0.42 -14.60 -1.98
C ASP A 149 -1.24 -13.36 -1.64
N LYS A 150 -2.32 -13.53 -0.89
CA LYS A 150 -3.32 -12.48 -0.64
C LYS A 150 -3.63 -12.35 0.84
N CYS A 151 -3.56 -11.12 1.32
CA CYS A 151 -4.05 -10.75 2.64
C CYS A 151 -5.44 -10.12 2.57
N THR A 152 -6.10 -10.05 3.71
CA THR A 152 -7.20 -9.11 3.93
C THR A 152 -6.61 -7.79 4.42
N VAL A 153 -6.89 -6.70 3.71
CA VAL A 153 -6.64 -5.34 4.20
C VAL A 153 -7.98 -4.78 4.64
N ILE A 154 -8.02 -4.17 5.82
CA ILE A 154 -9.15 -3.36 6.27
C ILE A 154 -8.64 -1.95 6.54
N ARG A 155 -9.33 -0.96 5.97
CA ARG A 155 -9.17 0.47 6.32
C ARG A 155 -10.48 0.93 6.91
N ALA A 156 -10.44 1.67 8.00
CA ALA A 156 -11.64 2.09 8.71
C ALA A 156 -11.47 3.48 9.32
N VAL A 157 -12.58 4.21 9.36
CA VAL A 157 -12.70 5.55 9.96
C VAL A 157 -13.95 5.60 10.83
N THR A 158 -13.90 6.44 11.86
CA THR A 158 -15.14 6.85 12.54
C THR A 158 -15.77 8.02 11.80
N LYS A 159 -17.10 8.09 11.81
CA LYS A 159 -17.89 9.19 11.28
C LYS A 159 -18.77 9.74 12.39
N LYS A 160 -18.55 11.00 12.74
CA LYS A 160 -19.27 11.70 13.79
C LYS A 160 -20.64 12.17 13.29
N ALA A 161 -21.53 12.51 14.22
CA ALA A 161 -22.89 12.96 13.91
C ALA A 161 -22.96 14.25 13.07
N ASP A 162 -21.91 15.09 13.11
CA ASP A 162 -21.77 16.29 12.28
C ASP A 162 -21.27 16.01 10.86
N GLY A 163 -20.98 14.74 10.55
CA GLY A 163 -20.47 14.28 9.25
C GLY A 163 -18.96 14.32 9.11
N SER A 164 -18.21 14.80 10.11
CA SER A 164 -16.75 14.76 10.11
C SER A 164 -16.22 13.35 10.34
N PHE A 165 -15.03 13.08 9.80
CA PHE A 165 -14.33 11.81 9.96
C PHE A 165 -13.23 11.89 11.00
N GLY A 166 -13.03 10.77 11.69
CA GLY A 166 -11.89 10.54 12.56
C GLY A 166 -10.60 10.23 11.81
N GLU A 167 -9.56 9.85 12.56
CA GLU A 167 -8.32 9.32 12.00
C GLU A 167 -8.57 7.95 11.38
N GLU A 168 -7.96 7.73 10.20
CA GLU A 168 -7.99 6.43 9.55
C GLU A 168 -7.11 5.43 10.30
N SER A 169 -7.66 4.25 10.56
CA SER A 169 -6.90 3.09 11.02
C SER A 169 -6.89 2.01 9.95
N SER A 170 -5.76 1.34 9.78
CA SER A 170 -5.63 0.22 8.85
C SER A 170 -5.03 -1.00 9.52
N ALA A 171 -5.46 -2.18 9.06
CA ALA A 171 -4.87 -3.44 9.47
C ALA A 171 -4.80 -4.44 8.32
N THR A 172 -3.79 -5.30 8.37
CA THR A 172 -3.51 -6.31 7.34
C THR A 172 -3.37 -7.68 7.98
N TYR A 173 -4.10 -8.66 7.44
CA TYR A 173 -4.18 -10.01 7.98
C TYR A 173 -3.88 -11.05 6.90
N PHE A 174 -2.93 -11.93 7.20
CA PHE A 174 -2.65 -13.13 6.40
C PHE A 174 -3.11 -14.37 7.17
N ILE A 175 -3.73 -15.33 6.47
CA ILE A 175 -4.10 -16.63 7.03
C ILE A 175 -3.10 -17.69 6.58
N GLY A 176 -2.52 -18.41 7.54
CA GLY A 176 -1.44 -19.36 7.35
C GLY A 176 -0.26 -19.07 8.27
N THR A 177 0.95 -19.39 7.82
CA THR A 177 2.20 -19.14 8.53
C THR A 177 3.14 -18.26 7.74
N ALA A 178 3.96 -17.47 8.43
CA ALA A 178 4.92 -16.57 7.76
C ALA A 178 5.89 -17.31 6.82
N LYS A 179 6.18 -18.59 7.08
CA LYS A 179 7.02 -19.44 6.20
C LYS A 179 6.31 -19.85 4.90
N GLU A 180 4.98 -19.98 4.92
CA GLU A 180 4.19 -20.27 3.73
C GLU A 180 4.09 -19.03 2.83
N HIS A 181 3.87 -17.86 3.45
CA HIS A 181 3.77 -16.58 2.74
C HIS A 181 5.12 -16.08 2.20
N ILE A 182 6.24 -16.37 2.90
CA ILE A 182 7.56 -15.84 2.57
C ILE A 182 8.57 -16.98 2.42
N LYS A 183 8.80 -17.38 1.16
CA LYS A 183 9.81 -18.38 0.80
C LYS A 183 11.21 -17.89 1.19
N GLY A 184 11.96 -18.73 1.91
CA GLY A 184 13.31 -18.39 2.37
C GLY A 184 13.37 -17.49 3.60
N LEU A 185 12.24 -17.27 4.29
CA LEU A 185 12.18 -16.38 5.46
C LEU A 185 13.12 -16.82 6.58
N ALA A 186 13.11 -18.11 6.92
CA ALA A 186 13.91 -18.63 8.03
C ALA A 186 15.41 -18.45 7.75
N GLU A 187 15.82 -18.81 6.54
CA GLU A 187 17.19 -18.70 6.05
C GLU A 187 17.64 -17.22 6.00
N SER A 188 16.73 -16.32 5.58
CA SER A 188 17.01 -14.88 5.50
C SER A 188 17.17 -14.25 6.88
N CYS A 189 16.30 -14.59 7.83
CA CYS A 189 16.40 -14.13 9.22
C CYS A 189 17.66 -14.68 9.90
N GLU A 190 17.98 -15.96 9.70
CA GLU A 190 19.21 -16.56 10.23
C GLU A 190 20.46 -15.88 9.65
N ALA A 191 20.51 -15.69 8.32
CA ALA A 191 21.66 -15.06 7.66
C ALA A 191 21.84 -13.58 8.03
N SER A 192 20.75 -12.85 8.26
CA SER A 192 20.79 -11.42 8.61
C SER A 192 20.96 -11.16 10.10
N GLY A 193 20.69 -12.15 10.96
CA GLY A 193 20.72 -12.00 12.42
C GLY A 193 19.62 -11.07 12.97
N THR A 194 18.62 -10.73 12.17
CA THR A 194 17.49 -9.88 12.55
C THR A 194 16.17 -10.49 12.10
N SER A 195 15.08 -10.12 12.78
CA SER A 195 13.73 -10.40 12.30
C SER A 195 13.44 -9.62 11.01
N LEU A 196 12.44 -10.09 10.27
CA LEU A 196 11.92 -9.41 9.09
C LEU A 196 11.34 -8.05 9.46
N ALA A 197 11.83 -6.99 8.82
CA ALA A 197 11.19 -5.68 8.86
C ALA A 197 10.04 -5.65 7.84
N VAL A 198 8.87 -5.21 8.28
CA VAL A 198 7.67 -5.07 7.44
C VAL A 198 7.33 -3.60 7.30
N ILE A 199 7.06 -3.16 6.08
CA ILE A 199 6.56 -1.82 5.77
C ILE A 199 5.21 -1.99 5.08
N SER A 200 4.18 -1.32 5.61
CA SER A 200 2.87 -1.23 4.96
C SER A 200 2.78 0.08 4.19
N LEU A 201 2.28 0.02 2.95
CA LEU A 201 2.06 1.18 2.10
C LEU A 201 0.62 1.15 1.60
N ALA A 202 -0.10 2.25 1.79
CA ALA A 202 -1.42 2.47 1.20
C ALA A 202 -1.30 3.57 0.14
N VAL A 203 -1.71 3.25 -1.08
CA VAL A 203 -1.61 4.14 -2.25
C VAL A 203 -2.85 3.97 -3.10
N ASN A 204 -3.21 5.00 -3.86
CA ASN A 204 -4.31 4.87 -4.81
C ASN A 204 -3.85 4.07 -6.03
N TYR A 205 -4.68 3.14 -6.50
CA TYR A 205 -4.31 2.23 -7.58
C TYR A 205 -3.94 2.99 -8.86
N ASP A 206 -4.70 4.05 -9.17
CA ASP A 206 -4.52 4.86 -10.37
C ASP A 206 -3.23 5.67 -10.37
N ASP A 207 -2.65 5.97 -9.20
CA ASP A 207 -1.35 6.65 -9.10
C ASP A 207 -0.20 5.75 -9.58
N PHE A 208 -0.40 4.43 -9.53
CA PHE A 208 0.55 3.45 -10.04
C PHE A 208 0.21 2.98 -11.45
N PHE A 209 -1.06 2.69 -11.73
CA PHE A 209 -1.48 1.99 -12.94
C PHE A 209 -2.53 2.72 -13.79
N GLY A 210 -2.94 3.93 -13.40
CA GLY A 210 -3.89 4.74 -14.15
C GLY A 210 -3.28 5.25 -15.47
N ASN A 211 -4.09 5.35 -16.52
CA ASN A 211 -3.57 5.68 -17.86
C ASN A 211 -2.98 7.10 -17.96
N GLU A 212 -3.54 8.04 -17.20
CA GLU A 212 -3.13 9.45 -17.25
C GLU A 212 -1.96 9.76 -16.29
N ASN A 213 -2.03 9.26 -15.05
CA ASN A 213 -1.10 9.64 -13.96
C ASN A 213 -0.29 8.47 -13.39
N GLY A 214 -0.51 7.24 -13.89
CA GLY A 214 0.13 6.04 -13.37
C GLY A 214 1.63 6.01 -13.67
N ILE A 215 2.45 5.84 -12.63
CA ILE A 215 3.92 5.87 -12.79
C ILE A 215 4.52 4.59 -13.38
N TYR A 216 3.76 3.48 -13.43
CA TYR A 216 4.25 2.19 -13.94
C TYR A 216 3.77 1.85 -15.35
N VAL A 217 2.79 2.57 -15.88
CA VAL A 217 2.24 2.31 -17.21
C VAL A 217 2.82 3.26 -18.24
N LYS A 218 2.85 2.84 -19.51
CA LYS A 218 3.25 3.70 -20.63
C LYS A 218 2.32 4.92 -20.78
N GLY A 219 1.04 4.69 -20.49
CA GLY A 219 0.01 5.71 -20.38
C GLY A 219 -0.34 6.46 -21.66
N ASP A 220 -1.16 7.48 -21.49
CA ASP A 220 -1.74 8.33 -22.52
C ASP A 220 -0.73 8.91 -23.53
N ILE A 221 0.49 9.23 -23.07
CA ILE A 221 1.53 9.83 -23.91
C ILE A 221 1.99 8.83 -24.96
N PHE A 222 2.20 7.58 -24.55
CA PHE A 222 2.60 6.51 -25.46
C PHE A 222 1.47 6.20 -26.44
N ASP A 223 0.24 6.06 -25.95
CA ASP A 223 -0.91 5.72 -26.80
C ASP A 223 -1.11 6.77 -27.90
N LYS A 224 -1.07 8.06 -27.55
CA LYS A 224 -1.16 9.16 -28.54
C LYS A 224 0.00 9.15 -29.54
N ALA A 225 1.21 8.85 -29.09
CA ALA A 225 2.37 8.77 -29.97
C ALA A 225 2.27 7.58 -30.95
N LEU A 226 1.77 6.43 -30.48
CA LEU A 226 1.53 5.26 -31.30
C LEU A 226 0.41 5.52 -32.32
N GLU A 227 -0.70 6.12 -31.90
CA GLU A 227 -1.78 6.55 -32.79
C GLU A 227 -1.27 7.49 -33.89
N GLN A 228 -0.45 8.49 -33.52
CA GLN A 228 0.15 9.40 -34.49
C GLN A 228 1.11 8.65 -35.46
N TYR A 229 1.93 7.74 -34.94
CA TYR A 229 2.86 6.94 -35.74
C TYR A 229 2.11 6.15 -36.83
N ILE A 230 1.00 5.50 -36.46
CA ILE A 230 0.16 4.74 -37.38
C ILE A 230 -0.55 5.68 -38.37
N ALA A 231 -1.05 6.83 -37.91
CA ALA A 231 -1.70 7.83 -38.76
C ALA A 231 -0.77 8.40 -39.85
N GLU A 232 0.54 8.40 -39.62
CA GLU A 232 1.57 8.77 -40.61
C GLU A 232 1.86 7.66 -41.64
N ASN A 233 0.99 6.63 -41.75
CA ASN A 233 1.16 5.44 -42.59
C ASN A 233 2.41 4.60 -42.26
N LYS A 234 2.94 4.74 -41.03
CA LYS A 234 3.94 3.82 -40.52
C LYS A 234 3.23 2.63 -39.88
N ARG A 235 3.92 1.51 -39.79
CA ARG A 235 3.36 0.25 -39.26
C ARG A 235 4.31 -0.32 -38.24
N VAL A 236 3.77 -0.94 -37.20
CA VAL A 236 4.57 -1.66 -36.22
C VAL A 236 5.09 -2.94 -36.88
N ARG A 237 6.42 -3.08 -36.97
CA ARG A 237 7.08 -4.19 -37.69
C ARG A 237 7.92 -5.04 -36.76
N ASP A 238 8.17 -6.28 -37.18
CA ASP A 238 9.05 -7.22 -36.48
C ASP A 238 10.41 -6.57 -36.17
N GLY A 239 10.80 -6.58 -34.90
CA GLY A 239 12.01 -5.96 -34.38
C GLY A 239 11.84 -4.53 -33.84
N GLU A 240 10.70 -3.87 -34.09
CA GLU A 240 10.33 -2.66 -33.36
C GLU A 240 9.88 -3.04 -31.94
N THR A 241 10.34 -2.28 -30.96
CA THR A 241 9.99 -2.48 -29.55
C THR A 241 9.31 -1.23 -29.03
N ALA A 242 8.50 -1.34 -27.99
CA ALA A 242 7.86 -0.17 -27.36
C ALA A 242 8.85 0.83 -26.71
N ARG A 243 10.18 0.64 -26.89
CA ARG A 243 11.27 1.49 -26.39
C ARG A 243 11.87 2.44 -27.44
N SER A 244 11.64 2.21 -28.72
CA SER A 244 12.36 2.89 -29.82
C SER A 244 11.84 4.27 -30.15
#